data_AF-A0A1G8CJ18-F1
#
_entry.id   AF-A0A1G8CJ18-F1
#
_cell.length_a   1.000
_cell.length_b   1.000
_cell.length_c   1.000
_cell.angle_alpha   90.00
_cell.angle_beta   90.00
_cell.angle_gamma   90.00
#
_symmetry.space_group_name_H-M   'P 1'
#
loop_
_entity.id
_entity.type
_entity.pdbx_description
1 polymer ?
#
loop_
_entity_poly.entity_id
_entity_poly.type
_entity_poly.pdbx_seq_one_letter_code
_entity_poly.pdbx_strand_id
1 'polypeptide(L)' 'MGRVETCADNAAMESFFSLLQKNVLNRRHWSTRDELRLAMVTWIESTHHRRRRQDSLGRLTPVEFEILASAAHAA' A
#
# COMPACT_ATOMS: atom_id res chain seq x y z
N MET A 1 -17.32 -10.27 -16.02
CA MET A 1 -16.54 -9.47 -16.99
C MET A 1 -15.77 -8.43 -16.19
N GLY A 2 -14.47 -8.65 -15.95
CA GLY A 2 -13.63 -7.81 -15.10
C GLY A 2 -13.42 -6.42 -15.71
N ARG A 3 -13.57 -5.38 -14.90
CA ARG A 3 -13.51 -3.99 -15.34
C ARG A 3 -12.06 -3.65 -15.69
N VAL A 4 -11.84 -3.34 -16.97
CA VAL A 4 -10.57 -2.81 -17.50
C VAL A 4 -10.25 -1.50 -16.78
N GLU A 5 -9.05 -1.45 -16.21
CA GLU A 5 -8.27 -0.32 -15.69
C GLU A 5 -9.00 1.03 -15.67
N THR A 6 -9.52 1.40 -14.51
CA THR A 6 -10.10 2.73 -14.32
C THR A 6 -9.01 3.72 -13.92
N CYS A 7 -9.18 5.00 -14.26
CA CYS A 7 -8.27 6.05 -13.79
C CYS A 7 -8.15 6.09 -12.25
N ALA A 8 -9.15 5.59 -11.53
CA ALA A 8 -9.12 5.47 -10.09
C ALA A 8 -8.15 4.36 -9.62
N ASP A 9 -8.11 3.23 -10.32
CA ASP A 9 -7.14 2.15 -10.04
C ASP A 9 -5.71 2.62 -10.33
N ASN A 10 -5.54 3.36 -11.45
CA ASN A 10 -4.26 3.96 -11.78
C ASN A 10 -3.83 5.01 -10.73
N ALA A 11 -4.74 5.87 -10.28
CA ALA A 11 -4.43 6.88 -9.25
C ALA A 11 -4.01 6.25 -7.90
N ALA A 12 -4.63 5.14 -7.50
CA ALA A 12 -4.24 4.41 -6.30
C ALA A 12 -2.82 3.82 -6.44
N MET A 13 -2.53 3.22 -7.60
CA MET A 13 -1.20 2.66 -7.88
C MET A 13 -0.12 3.74 -8.01
N GLU A 14 -0.40 4.85 -8.67
CA GLU A 14 0.51 6.01 -8.77
C GLU A 14 0.83 6.59 -7.38
N SER A 15 -0.18 6.69 -6.50
CA SER A 15 0.01 7.11 -5.11
C SER A 15 0.92 6.14 -4.35
N PHE A 16 0.70 4.83 -4.50
CA PHE A 16 1.53 3.80 -3.89
C PHE A 16 3.00 3.92 -4.33
N PHE A 17 3.27 3.96 -5.64
CA PHE A 17 4.64 4.04 -6.16
C PHE A 17 5.34 5.34 -5.77
N SER A 18 4.64 6.47 -5.78
CA SER A 18 5.18 7.76 -5.32
C SER A 18 5.61 7.70 -3.86
N LEU A 19 4.82 7.06 -3.00
CA LEU A 19 5.15 6.89 -1.59
C LEU A 19 6.31 5.91 -1.38
N LEU A 20 6.34 4.81 -2.13
CA LEU A 20 7.42 3.83 -2.06
C LEU A 20 8.76 4.45 -2.47
N GLN A 21 8.77 5.26 -3.52
CA GLN A 21 9.95 6.03 -3.93
C GLN A 21 10.42 6.97 -2.82
N LYS A 22 9.52 7.82 -2.32
CA LYS A 22 9.87 8.84 -1.32
C LYS A 22 10.34 8.24 0.01
N ASN A 23 9.73 7.13 0.45
CA ASN A 23 9.94 6.60 1.80
C ASN A 23 10.92 5.42 1.86
N VAL A 24 11.23 4.77 0.74
CA VAL A 24 12.15 3.62 0.71
C VAL A 24 13.26 3.83 -0.31
N LEU A 25 12.92 4.00 -1.59
CA LEU A 25 13.93 4.00 -2.67
C LEU A 25 14.90 5.17 -2.55
N ASN A 26 14.39 6.37 -2.26
CA ASN A 26 15.18 7.60 -2.21
C ASN A 26 15.74 7.91 -0.80
N ARG A 27 15.53 7.04 0.19
CA ARG A 27 15.95 7.30 1.58
C ARG A 27 17.46 7.19 1.78
N ARG A 28 18.10 6.27 1.07
CA ARG A 28 19.53 5.95 1.19
C ARG A 28 19.96 5.11 -0.01
N HIS A 29 21.27 5.01 -0.22
CA HIS A 29 21.84 4.00 -1.09
C HIS A 29 21.72 2.61 -0.44
N TRP A 30 21.44 1.62 -1.27
CA TRP A 30 21.30 0.21 -0.89
C TRP A 30 22.49 -0.55 -1.46
N SER A 31 23.15 -1.34 -0.62
CA SER A 31 24.36 -2.06 -1.04
C SER A 31 24.00 -3.32 -1.83
N THR A 32 22.82 -3.90 -1.57
CA THR A 32 22.34 -5.10 -2.26
C THR A 32 20.85 -4.99 -2.58
N ARG A 33 20.41 -5.78 -3.57
CA ARG A 33 18.98 -5.91 -3.90
C ARG A 33 18.18 -6.54 -2.77
N ASP A 34 18.78 -7.44 -2.00
CA ASP A 34 18.11 -8.11 -0.87
C ASP A 34 17.83 -7.14 0.28
N GLU A 35 18.77 -6.24 0.55
CA GLU A 35 18.59 -5.19 1.55
C GLU A 35 17.43 -4.26 1.16
N LEU A 36 17.39 -3.84 -0.11
CA LEU A 36 16.29 -3.04 -0.64
C LEU A 36 14.96 -3.80 -0.56
N ARG A 37 14.95 -5.09 -0.94
CA ARG A 37 13.73 -5.91 -0.88
C ARG A 37 13.19 -6.02 0.53
N LEU A 38 14.07 -6.26 1.52
CA LEU A 38 13.68 -6.32 2.92
C LEU A 38 13.10 -4.98 3.40
N ALA A 39 13.72 -3.87 3.03
CA ALA A 39 13.23 -2.53 3.37
C ALA A 39 11.86 -2.23 2.74
N MET A 40 11.65 -2.62 1.48
CA MET A 40 10.36 -2.48 0.80
C MET A 40 9.27 -3.27 1.52
N VAL A 41 9.48 -4.58 1.76
CA VAL A 41 8.49 -5.44 2.45
C VAL A 41 8.20 -4.90 3.85
N THR A 42 9.24 -4.52 4.60
CA THR A 42 9.09 -3.99 5.96
C THR A 42 8.26 -2.71 5.94
N TRP A 43 8.51 -1.79 5.02
CA TRP A 43 7.76 -0.54 4.94
C TRP A 43 6.30 -0.77 4.50
N ILE A 44 6.07 -1.65 3.53
CA ILE A 44 4.73 -2.01 3.06
C ILE A 44 3.90 -2.57 4.23
N GLU A 45 4.43 -3.58 4.93
CA GLU A 45 3.71 -4.28 5.99
C GLU A 45 3.52 -3.46 7.27
N SER A 46 4.54 -2.70 7.68
CA SER A 46 4.51 -1.98 8.96
C SER A 46 3.91 -0.59 8.86
N THR A 47 4.11 0.10 7.74
CA THR A 47 3.79 1.52 7.60
C THR A 47 2.62 1.71 6.64
N HIS A 48 2.72 1.19 5.41
CA HIS A 48 1.69 1.39 4.40
C HIS A 48 0.37 0.69 4.76
N HIS A 49 0.42 -0.59 5.13
CA HIS A 49 -0.78 -1.38 5.43
C HIS A 49 -1.35 -1.15 6.83
N ARG A 50 -0.49 -0.93 7.84
CA ARG A 50 -0.92 -0.89 9.26
C ARG A 50 -1.07 0.48 9.88
N ARG A 51 -0.37 1.52 9.37
CA ARG A 51 -0.33 2.84 10.04
C ARG A 51 -0.94 3.95 9.21
N ARG A 52 -0.94 3.82 7.88
CA ARG A 52 -1.42 4.87 6.98
C ARG A 52 -2.92 4.72 6.73
N ARG A 53 -3.70 5.64 7.29
CA ARG A 53 -5.11 5.82 6.96
C ARG A 53 -5.26 6.47 5.59
N GLN A 54 -6.19 5.99 4.78
CA GLN A 54 -6.43 6.48 3.43
C GLN A 54 -7.82 7.08 3.33
N ASP A 55 -7.93 8.30 2.81
CA ASP A 55 -9.24 8.96 2.66
C ASP A 55 -10.15 8.21 1.68
N SER A 56 -9.57 7.57 0.66
CA SER A 56 -10.27 6.66 -0.26
C SER A 56 -10.88 5.43 0.43
N LEU A 57 -10.35 5.03 1.58
CA LEU A 57 -10.83 3.92 2.40
C LEU A 57 -11.69 4.41 3.58
N GLY A 58 -12.20 5.64 3.54
CA GLY A 58 -12.98 6.21 4.64
C GLY A 58 -12.13 6.52 5.88
N ARG A 59 -10.86 6.89 5.69
CA ARG A 59 -9.86 7.11 6.75
C ARG A 59 -9.52 5.85 7.55
N LEU A 60 -9.72 4.67 6.96
CA LEU A 60 -9.23 3.39 7.48
C LEU A 60 -7.85 3.07 6.92
N THR A 61 -7.10 2.24 7.65
CA THR A 61 -5.92 1.57 7.09
C THR A 61 -6.35 0.42 6.17
N PRO A 62 -5.51 0.02 5.20
CA PRO A 62 -5.81 -1.14 4.34
C PRO A 62 -6.19 -2.39 5.12
N VAL A 63 -5.51 -2.67 6.24
CA VAL A 63 -5.81 -3.82 7.10
C VAL A 63 -7.18 -3.68 7.77
N GLU A 64 -7.50 -2.52 8.34
CA GLU A 64 -8.83 -2.28 8.93
C GLU A 64 -9.95 -2.41 7.89
N PHE A 65 -9.72 -1.93 6.68
CA PHE A 65 -10.67 -2.06 5.57
C PHE A 65 -10.91 -3.52 5.20
N GLU A 66 -9.85 -4.33 5.03
CA GLU A 66 -9.98 -5.75 4.72
C GLU A 66 -10.68 -6.55 5.83
N ILE A 67 -10.41 -6.24 7.10
CA ILE A 67 -11.08 -6.89 8.25
C ILE A 67 -12.59 -6.59 8.21
N LEU A 68 -12.97 -5.33 8.01
CA LEU A 68 -14.38 -4.93 7.94
C LEU A 68 -15.09 -5.51 6.72
N ALA A 69 -14.43 -5.51 5.56
CA ALA A 69 -14.98 -6.12 4.34
C ALA A 69 -15.17 -7.64 4.49
N SER A 70 -14.20 -8.33 5.10
CA SER A 70 -14.28 -9.78 5.35
C SER A 70 -15.39 -10.12 6.34
N ALA A 71 -15.56 -9.32 7.40
CA ALA A 71 -16.64 -9.50 8.36
C ALA A 71 -18.02 -9.28 7.74
N ALA A 72 -18.16 -8.29 6.84
CA ALA A 72 -19.40 -8.03 6.12
C ALA A 72 -19.75 -9.11 5.08
N HIS A 73 -18.76 -9.82 4.55
CA HIS A 73 -18.97 -10.90 3.58
C HIS A 73 -19.32 -12.25 4.25
N ALA A 74 -19.05 -12.39 5.54
CA ALA A 74 -19.32 -13.59 6.33
C ALA A 74 -20.69 -13.57 7.04
N ALA A 75 -21.43 -12.45 6.99
CA ALA A 75 -22.77 -12.26 7.56
C ALA A 75 -23.85 -12.37 6.49
#